data_AF-A0A968XK32-F1
#
_entry.id   AF-A0A968XK32-F1
#
_cell.length_a   1.000
_cell.length_b   1.000
_cell.length_c   1.000
_cell.angle_alpha   90.00
_cell.angle_beta   90.00
_cell.angle_gamma   90.00
#
_symmetry.space_group_name_H-M   'P 1'
#
loop_
_entity.id
_entity.type
_entity.pdbx_description
1 polymer ?
#
loop_
_entity_poly.entity_id
_entity_poly.type
_entity_poly.pdbx_seq_one_letter_code
_entity_poly.pdbx_strand_id
1 'polypeptide(L)'
;MRLSSLADYAVVMMSAAARHCGHAQINAGVLAVETGIPLPTVQKLVSKLSSAGLLRSVRGAGGGFRLARPAAAVSLADIIEAIEGP
;
A
#
# COMPACT_ATOMS: atom_id res chain seq x y z
N MET A 1 16.59 10.14 10.77
CA MET A 1 16.55 9.22 9.62
C MET A 1 16.03 9.99 8.41
N ARG A 2 16.71 9.94 7.27
CA ARG A 2 16.20 10.47 6.00
C ARG A 2 15.53 9.30 5.29
N LEU A 3 14.22 9.34 5.16
CA LEU A 3 13.47 8.31 4.45
C LEU A 3 13.64 8.52 2.94
N SER A 4 13.74 7.45 2.17
CA SER A 4 13.70 7.58 0.71
C SER A 4 12.32 8.09 0.27
N SER A 5 12.24 8.89 -0.80
CA SER A 5 10.95 9.40 -1.30
C SER A 5 9.94 8.28 -1.59
N LEU A 6 10.43 7.08 -1.89
CA LEU A 6 9.59 5.91 -2.16
C LEU A 6 8.99 5.32 -0.88
N ALA A 7 9.71 5.34 0.23
CA ALA A 7 9.18 4.91 1.52
C ALA A 7 8.22 5.95 2.12
N ASP A 8 8.45 7.26 1.94
CA ASP A 8 7.46 8.29 2.27
C ASP A 8 6.14 8.05 1.52
N TYR A 9 6.22 7.80 0.20
CA TYR A 9 5.05 7.47 -0.61
C TYR A 9 4.36 6.18 -0.17
N ALA A 10 5.10 5.17 0.27
CA ALA A 10 4.52 3.95 0.80
C ALA A 10 3.70 4.19 2.08
N VAL A 11 4.20 5.04 2.98
CA VAL A 11 3.50 5.40 4.22
C VAL A 11 2.21 6.15 3.91
N VAL A 12 2.26 7.14 3.01
CA VAL A 12 1.07 7.88 2.57
C VAL A 12 0.04 6.94 1.93
N MET A 13 0.50 6.04 1.05
CA MET A 13 -0.37 5.09 0.36
C MET A 13 -1.00 4.07 1.31
N MET A 14 -0.23 3.50 2.25
CA MET A 14 -0.75 2.56 3.24
C MET A 14 -1.72 3.23 4.23
N SER A 15 -1.46 4.50 4.58
CA SER A 15 -2.38 5.30 5.40
C SER A 15 -3.71 5.57 4.67
N ALA A 16 -3.66 5.82 3.37
CA ALA A 16 -4.86 5.90 2.54
C ALA A 16 -5.59 4.56 2.46
N ALA A 17 -4.86 3.47 2.22
CA ALA A 17 -5.44 2.13 2.19
C ALA A 17 -6.09 1.72 3.51
N ALA A 18 -5.55 2.17 4.65
CA ALA A 18 -6.12 1.94 5.98
C ALA A 18 -7.48 2.61 6.19
N ARG A 19 -7.78 3.72 5.51
CA ARG A 19 -9.11 4.37 5.58
C ARG A 19 -10.21 3.53 4.91
N HIS A 20 -9.82 2.65 3.99
CA HIS A 20 -10.70 1.69 3.33
C HIS A 20 -10.71 0.33 4.05
N CYS A 21 -10.08 0.22 5.23
CA CYS A 21 -10.01 -1.03 5.98
C CYS A 21 -11.41 -1.46 6.44
N GLY A 22 -11.88 -2.62 5.96
CA GLY A 22 -13.21 -3.15 6.24
C GLY A 22 -14.23 -2.99 5.09
N HIS A 23 -13.94 -2.14 4.10
CA HIS A 23 -14.81 -1.90 2.95
C HIS A 23 -14.08 -2.16 1.64
N ALA A 24 -14.57 -3.17 0.89
CA ALA A 24 -14.29 -3.44 -0.52
C ALA A 24 -12.79 -3.54 -0.92
N GLN A 25 -12.57 -3.94 -2.17
CA GLN A 25 -11.24 -4.07 -2.76
C GLN A 25 -10.77 -2.67 -3.20
N ILE A 26 -9.52 -2.32 -2.93
CA ILE A 26 -8.95 -1.01 -3.27
C ILE A 26 -8.24 -1.10 -4.62
N ASN A 27 -8.51 -0.16 -5.52
CA ASN A 27 -7.84 -0.08 -6.81
C ASN A 27 -6.65 0.90 -6.77
N ALA A 28 -5.56 0.58 -7.48
CA ALA A 28 -4.38 1.45 -7.58
C ALA A 28 -4.68 2.82 -8.18
N GLY A 29 -5.62 2.90 -9.13
CA GLY A 29 -6.08 4.16 -9.69
C GLY A 29 -6.75 5.05 -8.64
N VAL A 30 -7.55 4.47 -7.76
CA VAL A 30 -8.22 5.22 -6.67
C VAL A 30 -7.17 5.76 -5.70
N LEU A 31 -6.21 4.94 -5.27
CA LEU A 31 -5.14 5.41 -4.39
C LEU A 31 -4.25 6.46 -5.06
N ALA A 32 -3.95 6.33 -6.35
CA ALA A 32 -3.18 7.32 -7.09
C ALA A 32 -3.87 8.68 -7.10
N VAL A 33 -5.19 8.71 -7.33
CA VAL A 33 -5.99 9.95 -7.27
C VAL A 33 -6.07 10.50 -5.85
N GLU A 34 -6.35 9.66 -4.85
CA GLU A 34 -6.52 10.10 -3.46
C GLU A 34 -5.23 10.64 -2.83
N THR A 35 -4.08 10.06 -3.19
CA THR A 35 -2.78 10.43 -2.62
C THR A 35 -2.00 11.41 -3.49
N GLY A 36 -2.39 11.61 -4.75
CA GLY A 36 -1.62 12.35 -5.74
C GLY A 36 -0.33 11.65 -6.20
N ILE A 37 -0.10 10.41 -5.78
CA ILE A 37 1.07 9.63 -6.18
C ILE A 37 0.85 9.11 -7.60
N PRO A 38 1.83 9.26 -8.52
CA PRO A 38 1.71 8.73 -9.88
C PRO A 38 1.36 7.23 -9.88
N LEU A 39 0.39 6.85 -10.72
CA LEU A 39 -0.09 5.46 -10.81
C LEU A 39 1.03 4.42 -10.97
N PRO A 40 2.07 4.61 -11.80
CA PRO A 40 3.17 3.66 -11.90
C PRO A 40 3.92 3.47 -10.57
N THR A 41 4.07 4.54 -9.79
CA THR A 41 4.68 4.48 -8.46
C THR A 41 3.77 3.71 -7.50
N VAL A 42 2.46 3.98 -7.49
CA VAL A 42 1.50 3.21 -6.68
C VAL A 42 1.55 1.72 -7.03
N GLN A 43 1.57 1.36 -8.30
CA GLN A 43 1.67 -0.04 -8.75
C GLN A 43 2.96 -0.71 -8.26
N LYS A 44 4.09 0.01 -8.34
CA LYS A 44 5.38 -0.47 -7.82
C LYS A 44 5.35 -0.68 -6.31
N LEU A 45 4.75 0.24 -5.57
CA LEU A 45 4.58 0.14 -4.11
C LEU A 45 3.68 -1.05 -3.75
N VAL A 46 2.54 -1.19 -4.43
CA VAL A 46 1.61 -2.31 -4.24
C VAL A 46 2.32 -3.65 -4.45
N SER A 47 3.15 -3.78 -5.49
CA SER A 47 3.92 -4.99 -5.74
C SER A 47 4.86 -5.32 -4.57
N LYS A 48 5.67 -4.35 -4.12
CA LYS A 48 6.59 -4.52 -2.98
C LYS A 48 5.85 -4.89 -1.68
N LEU A 49 4.81 -4.14 -1.35
CA LEU A 49 4.03 -4.34 -0.13
C LEU A 49 3.21 -5.64 -0.16
N SER A 50 2.82 -6.11 -1.34
CA SER A 50 2.18 -7.42 -1.50
C SER A 50 3.19 -8.55 -1.31
N SER A 51 4.40 -8.42 -1.86
CA SER A 51 5.48 -9.39 -1.65
C SER A 51 5.92 -9.49 -0.18
N ALA A 52 5.88 -8.37 0.54
CA ALA A 52 6.12 -8.31 1.99
C ALA A 52 4.91 -8.78 2.83
N GLY A 53 3.81 -9.19 2.21
CA GLY A 53 2.62 -9.70 2.90
C GLY A 53 1.82 -8.63 3.65
N LEU A 54 2.02 -7.34 3.36
CA LEU A 54 1.23 -6.23 3.94
C LEU A 54 -0.06 -5.96 3.15
N LEU A 55 -0.04 -6.29 1.85
CA LEU A 55 -1.21 -6.26 0.98
C LEU A 55 -1.52 -7.65 0.42
N ARG A 56 -2.79 -7.90 0.12
CA ARG A 56 -3.24 -9.08 -0.62
C ARG A 56 -3.99 -8.65 -1.87
N SER A 57 -3.54 -9.15 -3.01
CA SER A 57 -4.27 -9.00 -4.27
C SER A 57 -5.57 -9.79 -4.22
N VAL A 58 -6.63 -9.22 -4.77
CA VAL A 58 -7.92 -9.90 -4.95
C VAL A 58 -8.23 -9.95 -6.45
N ARG A 59 -8.47 -11.16 -6.95
CA ARG A 59 -8.79 -11.42 -8.36
C ARG A 59 -10.31 -11.36 -8.59
N GLY A 60 -10.74 -11.00 -9.80
CA GLY A 60 -12.15 -10.99 -10.22
C GLY A 60 -12.57 -9.69 -10.92
N ALA A 61 -13.84 -9.63 -11.36
CA ALA A 61 -14.45 -8.42 -11.91
C ALA A 61 -14.57 -7.36 -10.81
N GLY A 62 -13.66 -6.38 -10.82
CA GLY A 62 -13.49 -5.39 -9.74
C GLY A 62 -12.18 -5.52 -8.95
N GLY A 63 -11.25 -6.35 -9.42
CA GLY A 63 -9.98 -6.68 -8.75
C GLY A 63 -9.17 -5.47 -8.26
N GLY A 64 -8.36 -5.73 -7.24
CA GLY A 64 -7.61 -4.71 -6.52
C GLY A 64 -6.78 -5.35 -5.41
N PHE A 65 -6.70 -4.68 -4.27
CA PHE A 65 -5.96 -5.15 -3.11
C PHE A 65 -6.62 -4.70 -1.81
N ARG A 66 -6.30 -5.43 -0.75
CA ARG A 66 -6.70 -5.11 0.62
C ARG A 66 -5.51 -5.25 1.55
N LEU A 67 -5.58 -4.62 2.72
CA LEU A 67 -4.63 -4.89 3.79
C LEU A 67 -4.67 -6.39 4.14
N ALA A 68 -3.50 -6.99 4.30
CA ALA A 68 -3.37 -8.41 4.64
C ALA A 68 -3.76 -8.72 6.09
N ARG A 69 -3.72 -7.70 6.95
CA ARG A 69 -4.06 -7.70 8.38
C ARG A 69 -4.67 -6.34 8.75
N PRO A 70 -5.34 -6.19 9.91
CA PRO A 70 -5.89 -4.91 10.33
C PRO A 70 -4.84 -3.81 10.35
N ALA A 71 -5.22 -2.57 10.01
CA ALA A 71 -4.29 -1.43 9.98
C ALA A 71 -3.53 -1.23 11.30
N ALA A 72 -4.19 -1.46 12.44
CA ALA A 72 -3.59 -1.40 13.78
C ALA A 72 -2.46 -2.42 14.01
N ALA A 73 -2.36 -3.46 13.17
CA ALA A 73 -1.32 -4.48 13.23
C ALA A 73 -0.20 -4.27 12.19
N VAL A 74 -0.22 -3.15 11.46
CA VAL A 74 0.83 -2.76 10.50
C VAL A 74 1.60 -1.58 11.10
N SER A 75 2.88 -1.79 11.40
CA SER A 75 3.75 -0.73 11.93
C SER A 75 4.40 0.07 10.81
N LEU A 76 4.90 1.26 11.14
CA LEU A 76 5.73 2.06 10.25
C LEU A 76 7.00 1.30 9.83
N ALA A 77 7.59 0.53 10.76
CA ALA A 77 8.78 -0.28 10.49
C ALA A 77 8.51 -1.34 9.42
N ASP A 78 7.37 -2.05 9.50
CA ASP A 78 6.97 -3.03 8.49
C ASP A 78 6.93 -2.40 7.08
N ILE A 79 6.38 -1.18 6.97
CA ILE A 79 6.24 -0.47 5.69
C ILE A 79 7.61 -0.09 5.15
N ILE A 80 8.50 0.44 5.99
CA ILE A 80 9.85 0.86 5.58
C ILE A 80 10.68 -0.34 5.12
N GLU A 81 10.68 -1.42 5.92
CA GLU A 81 11.41 -2.65 5.62
C GLU A 81 10.93 -3.29 4.31
N ALA A 82 9.62 -3.30 4.05
CA ALA A 82 9.05 -3.79 2.79
C ALA A 82 9.53 -3.02 1.55
N ILE A 83 9.93 -1.76 1.71
CA ILE A 83 10.29 -0.88 0.60
C ILE A 83 11.79 -0.84 0.38
N GLU A 84 12.55 -0.60 1.44
CA GLU A 84 14.00 -0.41 1.41
C GLU A 84 14.76 -1.74 1.44
N GLY A 85 14.11 -2.80 1.93
CA GLY A 85 14.75 -4.10 2.17
C GLY A 85 15.37 -4.16 3.58
N PRO A 86 15.81 -5.36 3.99
CA PRO A 86 16.56 -5.56 5.24
C PRO A 86 17.96 -4.92 5.21
#